data_AF-A0A525CUL5-F1
#
_entry.id   AF-A0A525CUL5-F1
#
_cell.length_a   1.000
_cell.length_b   1.000
_cell.length_c   1.000
_cell.angle_alpha   90.00
_cell.angle_beta   90.00
_cell.angle_gamma   90.00
#
_symmetry.space_group_name_H-M   'P 1'
#
loop_
_entity.id
_entity.type
_entity.pdbx_description
1 polymer ?
#
loop_
_entity_poly.entity_id
_entity_poly.type
_entity_poly.pdbx_seq_one_letter_code
_entity_poly.pdbx_strand_id
1 'polypeptide(L)'
;MNLSATNRLFMIMGYLACLLLVPIYVNLFTLWDYAKRTFGDDLAGLLPIIGTSLLLLIIVLVVRKRSKEIHSWGLIILGIAIACLALFTTNPKWPAKRVHVAEYMMLVLVVRYAMSFKLSGTPLLFFSFLFAAMLGVHDEMLQGFSQNRTYGIRDMLVNSLGSLAGALIWHGAGWFGNLSIIHADAQSTRDYGPVLYLFWLIASLLLAVYPLYYYRGVELIPFWPFVPLGSTIVLFTFIFSRIPHSWRHGVQAITLCALALCSYPVYSHVSQVLFY
;
A
#
# COMPACT_ATOMS: atom_id res chain seq x y z
N MET A 1 15.60 18.01 14.25
CA MET A 1 16.90 17.92 13.52
C MET A 1 16.66 17.76 12.03
N ASN A 2 17.42 18.47 11.21
CA ASN A 2 17.37 18.35 9.75
C ASN A 2 18.04 17.04 9.31
N LEU A 3 17.41 16.29 8.40
CA LEU A 3 18.05 15.13 7.77
C LEU A 3 19.32 15.57 7.04
N SER A 4 20.31 14.68 6.90
CA SER A 4 21.41 14.91 5.96
C SER A 4 20.86 14.99 4.53
N ALA A 5 21.59 15.66 3.62
CA ALA A 5 21.21 15.73 2.21
C ALA A 5 21.07 14.31 1.60
N THR A 6 21.99 13.42 1.95
CA THR A 6 21.99 12.02 1.53
C THR A 6 20.75 11.26 2.00
N ASN A 7 20.34 11.41 3.27
CA ASN A 7 19.13 10.74 3.78
C ASN A 7 17.86 11.27 3.13
N ARG A 8 17.79 12.59 2.82
CA ARG A 8 16.68 13.14 2.03
C ARG A 8 16.62 12.54 0.64
N LEU A 9 17.77 12.40 -0.03
CA LEU A 9 17.84 11.80 -1.35
C LEU A 9 17.36 10.34 -1.33
N PHE A 10 17.83 9.52 -0.40
CA PHE A 10 17.37 8.13 -0.26
C PHE A 10 15.88 8.01 0.03
N MET A 11 15.34 8.87 0.89
CA MET A 11 13.90 8.93 1.15
C MET A 11 13.11 9.25 -0.12
N ILE A 12 13.52 10.27 -0.89
CA ILE A 12 12.88 10.65 -2.15
C ILE A 12 12.96 9.50 -3.17
N MET A 13 14.15 8.91 -3.35
CA MET A 13 14.32 7.76 -4.25
C MET A 13 13.46 6.57 -3.82
N GLY A 14 13.29 6.34 -2.52
CA GLY A 14 12.40 5.31 -2.00
C GLY A 14 10.93 5.55 -2.37
N TYR A 15 10.43 6.78 -2.22
CA TYR A 15 9.08 7.14 -2.66
C TYR A 15 8.91 7.03 -4.18
N LEU A 16 9.89 7.48 -4.96
CA LEU A 16 9.89 7.32 -6.42
C LEU A 16 9.87 5.84 -6.82
N ALA A 17 10.67 5.00 -6.16
CA ALA A 17 10.65 3.56 -6.38
C ALA A 17 9.27 2.96 -6.08
N CYS A 18 8.60 3.38 -5.00
CA CYS A 18 7.23 2.93 -4.70
C CYS A 18 6.25 3.30 -5.82
N LEU A 19 6.33 4.54 -6.32
CA LEU A 19 5.48 5.02 -7.41
C LEU A 19 5.75 4.30 -8.73
N LEU A 20 7.00 3.90 -8.99
CA LEU A 20 7.38 3.15 -10.19
C LEU A 20 7.03 1.66 -10.12
N LEU A 21 7.03 1.06 -8.92
CA LEU A 21 6.67 -0.34 -8.74
C LEU A 21 5.20 -0.62 -9.10
N VAL A 22 4.29 0.31 -8.79
CA VAL A 22 2.86 0.17 -9.12
C VAL A 22 2.62 -0.07 -10.62
N PRO A 23 3.07 0.78 -11.56
CA PRO A 23 2.89 0.52 -12.99
C PRO A 23 3.70 -0.69 -13.47
N ILE A 24 4.83 -1.04 -12.85
CA ILE A 24 5.54 -2.29 -13.16
C ILE A 24 4.65 -3.50 -12.85
N TYR A 25 3.98 -3.51 -11.69
CA TYR A 25 3.06 -4.59 -11.31
C TYR A 25 1.89 -4.72 -12.27
N VAL A 26 1.29 -3.59 -12.69
CA VAL A 26 0.24 -3.58 -13.73
C VAL A 26 0.69 -4.31 -15.01
N ASN A 27 1.96 -4.14 -15.39
CA ASN A 27 2.52 -4.74 -16.61
C ASN A 27 2.91 -6.22 -16.48
N LEU A 28 2.90 -6.80 -15.27
CA LEU A 28 3.17 -8.23 -15.07
C LEU A 28 2.08 -9.14 -15.66
N PHE A 29 0.92 -8.58 -16.04
CA PHE A 29 -0.10 -9.31 -16.78
C PHE A 29 0.43 -9.92 -18.10
N THR A 30 1.36 -9.25 -18.78
CA THR A 30 1.97 -9.77 -20.01
C THR A 30 2.78 -11.04 -19.75
N LEU A 31 3.50 -11.07 -18.62
CA LEU A 31 4.25 -12.26 -18.20
C LEU A 31 3.30 -13.40 -17.82
N TRP A 32 2.18 -13.08 -17.19
CA TRP A 32 1.13 -14.05 -16.89
C TRP A 32 0.52 -14.66 -18.15
N ASP A 33 0.18 -13.85 -19.15
CA ASP A 33 -0.38 -14.35 -20.42
C ASP A 33 0.62 -15.26 -21.15
N TYR A 34 1.91 -14.88 -21.14
CA TYR A 34 2.97 -15.75 -21.64
C TYR A 34 3.02 -17.10 -20.88
N ALA A 35 3.00 -17.07 -19.55
CA ALA A 35 3.02 -18.29 -18.73
C ALA A 35 1.80 -19.18 -18.98
N LYS A 36 0.60 -18.60 -19.13
CA LYS A 36 -0.62 -19.34 -19.52
C LYS A 36 -0.44 -20.06 -20.85
N ARG A 37 0.09 -19.38 -21.87
CA ARG A 37 0.33 -19.96 -23.20
C ARG A 37 1.38 -21.07 -23.17
N THR A 38 2.39 -20.98 -22.31
CA THR A 38 3.48 -21.97 -22.21
C THR A 38 3.11 -23.20 -21.38
N PHE A 39 2.49 -23.01 -20.22
CA PHE A 39 2.30 -24.07 -19.21
C PHE A 39 0.84 -24.55 -19.09
N GLY A 40 -0.11 -23.85 -19.72
CA GLY A 40 -1.54 -24.10 -19.56
C GLY A 40 -2.14 -23.44 -18.31
N ASP A 41 -3.46 -23.36 -18.27
CA ASP A 41 -4.22 -22.60 -17.27
C ASP A 41 -4.00 -23.10 -15.83
N ASP A 42 -3.94 -24.42 -15.64
CA ASP A 42 -3.79 -25.04 -14.31
C ASP A 42 -2.44 -24.75 -13.68
N LEU A 43 -1.35 -24.99 -14.43
CA LEU A 43 0.01 -24.75 -13.94
C LEU A 43 0.28 -23.25 -13.75
N ALA A 44 -0.17 -22.41 -14.69
CA ALA A 44 -0.11 -20.96 -14.51
C ALA A 44 -0.83 -20.55 -13.23
N GLY A 45 -2.03 -21.10 -12.97
CA GLY A 45 -2.83 -20.89 -11.75
C GLY A 45 -2.08 -21.07 -10.43
N LEU A 46 -1.08 -21.95 -10.41
CA LEU A 46 -0.27 -22.26 -9.23
C LEU A 46 0.95 -21.35 -9.07
N LEU A 47 1.45 -20.72 -10.14
CA LEU A 47 2.66 -19.91 -10.10
C LEU A 47 2.64 -18.81 -9.03
N PRO A 48 1.55 -18.03 -8.83
CA PRO A 48 1.52 -17.02 -7.78
C PRO A 48 1.57 -17.61 -6.36
N ILE A 49 0.97 -18.79 -6.16
CA ILE A 49 1.00 -19.50 -4.87
C ILE A 49 2.42 -19.98 -4.59
N ILE A 50 3.04 -20.63 -5.57
CA ILE A 50 4.43 -21.11 -5.47
C ILE A 50 5.38 -19.93 -5.23
N GLY A 51 5.27 -18.86 -6.01
CA GLY A 51 6.09 -17.66 -5.88
C GLY A 51 5.96 -17.01 -4.50
N THR A 52 4.72 -16.84 -4.00
CA THR A 52 4.49 -16.28 -2.66
C THR A 52 5.04 -17.21 -1.56
N SER A 53 4.87 -18.53 -1.71
CA SER A 53 5.37 -19.51 -0.73
C SER A 53 6.90 -19.54 -0.68
N LEU A 54 7.56 -19.48 -1.84
CA LEU A 54 9.01 -19.36 -1.95
C LEU A 54 9.52 -18.05 -1.35
N LEU A 55 8.82 -16.94 -1.60
CA LEU A 55 9.14 -15.65 -1.00
C LEU A 55 9.07 -15.73 0.53
N LEU A 56 7.98 -16.26 1.09
CA LEU A 56 7.82 -16.44 2.53
C LEU A 56 8.92 -17.33 3.13
N LEU A 57 9.28 -18.43 2.45
CA LEU A 57 10.38 -19.30 2.86
C LEU A 57 11.70 -18.53 2.90
N ILE A 58 12.03 -17.80 1.83
CA ILE A 58 13.25 -16.97 1.76
C ILE A 58 13.27 -15.96 2.90
N ILE A 59 12.14 -15.29 3.16
CA ILE A 59 12.03 -14.33 4.26
C ILE A 59 12.33 -15.00 5.60
N VAL A 60 11.70 -16.13 5.89
CA VAL A 60 11.94 -16.87 7.14
C VAL A 60 13.40 -17.27 7.27
N LEU A 61 14.03 -17.78 6.20
CA LEU A 61 15.44 -18.16 6.21
C LEU A 61 16.37 -16.96 6.47
N VAL A 62 16.12 -15.83 5.81
CA VAL A 62 16.88 -14.59 5.99
C VAL A 62 16.70 -14.04 7.42
N VAL A 63 15.47 -14.05 7.94
CA VAL A 63 15.17 -13.57 9.29
C VAL A 63 15.82 -14.47 10.34
N ARG A 64 15.76 -15.80 10.19
CA ARG A 64 16.43 -16.75 11.11
C ARG A 64 17.94 -16.52 11.16
N LYS A 65 18.58 -16.19 10.04
CA LYS A 65 20.01 -15.85 10.00
C LYS A 65 20.34 -14.56 10.78
N ARG A 66 19.36 -13.66 10.95
CA ARG A 66 19.47 -12.40 11.69
C ARG A 66 18.89 -12.48 13.11
N SER A 67 18.89 -13.66 13.73
CA SER A 67 18.16 -13.95 14.99
C SER A 67 18.36 -12.94 16.13
N LYS A 68 19.51 -12.27 16.22
CA LYS A 68 19.82 -11.26 17.25
C LYS A 68 19.07 -9.92 17.07
N GLU A 69 18.47 -9.68 15.91
CA GLU A 69 17.80 -8.40 15.57
C GLU A 69 16.28 -8.53 15.46
N ILE A 70 15.73 -9.71 15.76
CA ILE A 70 14.30 -9.99 15.67
C ILE A 70 13.56 -9.28 16.80
N HIS A 71 12.55 -8.50 16.43
CA HIS A 71 11.69 -7.80 17.38
C HIS A 71 10.57 -8.70 17.92
N SER A 72 9.88 -9.45 17.05
CA SER A 72 8.78 -10.34 17.45
C SER A 72 8.47 -11.41 16.42
N TRP A 73 8.65 -12.68 16.81
CA TRP A 73 8.18 -13.84 16.03
C TRP A 73 6.67 -13.90 15.91
N GLY A 74 5.92 -13.43 16.92
CA GLY A 74 4.46 -13.41 16.89
C GLY A 74 3.92 -12.56 15.74
N LEU A 75 4.54 -11.40 15.48
CA LEU A 75 4.17 -10.54 14.34
C LEU A 75 4.53 -11.17 12.99
N ILE A 76 5.67 -11.87 12.91
CA ILE A 76 6.07 -12.59 11.69
C ILE A 76 5.06 -13.70 11.39
N ILE A 77 4.71 -14.53 12.38
CA ILE A 77 3.75 -15.61 12.23
C ILE A 77 2.37 -15.06 11.85
N LEU A 78 1.92 -13.99 12.51
CA LEU A 78 0.65 -13.34 12.18
C LEU A 78 0.66 -12.80 10.74
N GLY A 79 1.74 -12.16 10.30
CA GLY A 79 1.86 -11.67 8.94
C GLY A 79 1.88 -12.80 7.90
N ILE A 80 2.54 -13.92 8.18
CA ILE A 80 2.49 -15.13 7.34
C ILE A 80 1.05 -15.65 7.24
N ALA A 81 0.34 -15.74 8.37
CA ALA A 81 -1.05 -16.20 8.38
C ALA A 81 -1.98 -15.28 7.56
N ILE A 82 -1.78 -13.96 7.64
CA ILE A 82 -2.52 -12.99 6.82
C ILE A 82 -2.17 -13.12 5.33
N ALA A 83 -0.90 -13.34 4.98
CA ALA A 83 -0.49 -13.58 3.59
C ALA A 83 -1.18 -14.84 3.02
N CYS A 84 -1.22 -15.94 3.79
CA CYS A 84 -1.95 -17.14 3.41
C CYS A 84 -3.45 -16.84 3.21
N LEU A 85 -4.08 -16.14 4.15
CA LEU A 85 -5.48 -15.73 4.03
C LEU A 85 -5.75 -14.88 2.77
N ALA A 86 -4.83 -13.96 2.44
CA ALA A 86 -4.94 -13.10 1.26
C ALA A 86 -4.94 -13.90 -0.05
N LEU A 87 -4.11 -14.95 -0.14
CA LEU A 87 -4.08 -15.86 -1.30
C LEU A 87 -5.43 -16.54 -1.53
N PHE A 88 -6.12 -16.95 -0.46
CA PHE A 88 -7.45 -17.55 -0.52
C PHE A 88 -8.58 -16.52 -0.68
N THR A 89 -8.34 -15.28 -0.29
CA THR A 89 -9.27 -14.16 -0.48
C THR A 89 -9.30 -13.70 -1.94
N THR A 90 -8.31 -14.04 -2.77
CA THR A 90 -8.28 -13.66 -4.19
C THR A 90 -9.33 -14.39 -5.04
N ASN A 91 -9.87 -13.74 -6.07
CA ASN A 91 -10.89 -14.34 -6.94
C ASN A 91 -10.37 -15.57 -7.68
N PRO A 92 -10.96 -16.78 -7.50
CA PRO A 92 -10.49 -17.99 -8.16
C PRO A 92 -10.63 -17.94 -9.69
N LYS A 93 -11.53 -17.10 -10.23
CA LYS A 93 -11.65 -16.88 -11.69
C LYS A 93 -10.45 -16.16 -12.29
N TRP A 94 -9.68 -15.45 -11.47
CA TRP A 94 -8.54 -14.64 -11.88
C TRP A 94 -7.31 -14.97 -11.03
N PRO A 95 -6.76 -16.20 -11.12
CA PRO A 95 -5.72 -16.68 -10.22
C PRO A 95 -4.43 -15.84 -10.30
N ALA A 96 -4.18 -15.19 -11.44
CA ALA A 96 -3.07 -14.25 -11.63
C ALA A 96 -2.99 -13.19 -10.53
N LYS A 97 -4.14 -12.66 -10.09
CA LYS A 97 -4.22 -11.58 -9.10
C LYS A 97 -3.66 -11.97 -7.73
N ARG A 98 -3.42 -13.25 -7.47
CA ARG A 98 -2.77 -13.72 -6.24
C ARG A 98 -1.33 -13.20 -6.12
N VAL A 99 -0.70 -12.83 -7.24
CA VAL A 99 0.66 -12.28 -7.26
C VAL A 99 0.75 -10.96 -6.48
N HIS A 100 -0.35 -10.22 -6.41
CA HIS A 100 -0.44 -8.97 -5.66
C HIS A 100 -0.10 -9.19 -4.18
N VAL A 101 -0.38 -10.36 -3.60
CA VAL A 101 0.01 -10.64 -2.20
C VAL A 101 1.52 -10.48 -2.02
N ALA A 102 2.32 -11.10 -2.88
CA ALA A 102 3.78 -11.01 -2.84
C ALA A 102 4.27 -9.59 -3.20
N GLU A 103 3.68 -8.97 -4.21
CA GLU A 103 4.03 -7.61 -4.65
C GLU A 103 3.84 -6.59 -3.54
N TYR A 104 2.67 -6.56 -2.89
CA TYR A 104 2.38 -5.60 -1.83
C TYR A 104 3.15 -5.92 -0.53
N MET A 105 3.46 -7.19 -0.27
CA MET A 105 4.41 -7.56 0.79
C MET A 105 5.80 -6.99 0.55
N MET A 106 6.29 -6.95 -0.69
CA MET A 106 7.59 -6.37 -1.02
C MET A 106 7.53 -4.84 -1.13
N LEU A 107 6.45 -4.29 -1.69
CA LEU A 107 6.25 -2.85 -1.80
C LEU A 107 6.28 -2.19 -0.42
N VAL A 108 5.60 -2.77 0.58
CA VAL A 108 5.59 -2.21 1.93
C VAL A 108 6.97 -2.23 2.58
N LEU A 109 7.90 -3.09 2.16
CA LEU A 109 9.30 -3.03 2.59
C LEU A 109 9.98 -1.76 2.07
N VAL A 110 9.76 -1.42 0.80
CA VAL A 110 10.30 -0.21 0.16
C VAL A 110 9.69 1.05 0.78
N VAL A 111 8.37 1.05 1.00
CA VAL A 111 7.66 2.12 1.72
C VAL A 111 8.23 2.28 3.12
N ARG A 112 8.41 1.17 3.85
CA ARG A 112 8.98 1.17 5.19
C ARG A 112 10.40 1.73 5.20
N TYR A 113 11.24 1.38 4.23
CA TYR A 113 12.56 1.98 4.07
C TYR A 113 12.48 3.50 3.90
N ALA A 114 11.66 3.97 2.95
CA ALA A 114 11.49 5.41 2.70
C ALA A 114 10.97 6.16 3.94
N MET A 115 10.03 5.58 4.67
CA MET A 115 9.46 6.19 5.87
C MET A 115 10.39 6.13 7.09
N SER A 116 11.31 5.15 7.15
CA SER A 116 12.16 4.91 8.33
C SER A 116 13.10 6.07 8.68
N PHE A 117 13.39 6.95 7.72
CA PHE A 117 14.17 8.18 7.97
C PHE A 117 13.45 9.17 8.88
N LYS A 118 12.12 9.06 9.00
CA LYS A 118 11.26 9.98 9.76
C LYS A 118 10.30 9.27 10.71
N LEU A 119 10.17 7.95 10.66
CA LEU A 119 9.26 7.19 11.51
C LEU A 119 10.00 5.99 12.10
N SER A 120 9.65 5.60 13.32
CA SER A 120 10.12 4.37 13.98
C SER A 120 8.97 3.67 14.70
N GLY A 121 9.23 2.48 15.24
CA GLY A 121 8.27 1.75 16.10
C GLY A 121 6.91 1.53 15.45
N THR A 122 5.86 1.68 16.26
CA THR A 122 4.46 1.50 15.84
C THR A 122 4.02 2.47 14.74
N PRO A 123 4.35 3.79 14.79
CA PRO A 123 4.07 4.69 13.66
C PRO A 123 4.64 4.21 12.34
N LEU A 124 5.89 3.70 12.33
CA LEU A 124 6.48 3.17 11.10
C LEU A 124 5.72 1.95 10.56
N LEU A 125 5.33 1.01 11.42
CA LEU A 125 4.49 -0.14 11.01
C LEU A 125 3.16 0.32 10.44
N PHE A 126 2.47 1.20 11.17
CA PHE A 126 1.10 1.61 10.85
C PHE A 126 1.04 2.43 9.56
N PHE A 127 1.91 3.43 9.43
CA PHE A 127 1.92 4.30 8.26
C PHE A 127 2.54 3.64 7.02
N SER A 128 3.51 2.73 7.16
CA SER A 128 3.99 1.98 6.00
C SER A 128 2.90 1.08 5.42
N PHE A 129 2.13 0.42 6.30
CA PHE A 129 0.97 -0.37 5.90
C PHE A 129 -0.06 0.49 5.16
N LEU A 130 -0.55 1.57 5.78
CA LEU A 130 -1.60 2.38 5.20
C LEU A 130 -1.18 3.02 3.87
N PHE A 131 0.08 3.45 3.74
CA PHE A 131 0.58 4.03 2.51
C PHE A 131 0.68 2.98 1.39
N ALA A 132 1.19 1.78 1.68
CA ALA A 132 1.22 0.69 0.70
C ALA A 132 -0.19 0.23 0.29
N ALA A 133 -1.13 0.16 1.24
CA ALA A 133 -2.53 -0.14 0.95
C ALA A 133 -3.18 0.95 0.07
N MET A 134 -2.85 2.22 0.28
CA MET A 134 -3.30 3.33 -0.57
C MET A 134 -2.73 3.23 -1.99
N LEU A 135 -1.46 2.86 -2.14
CA LEU A 135 -0.90 2.53 -3.47
C LEU A 135 -1.65 1.36 -4.12
N GLY A 136 -2.15 0.42 -3.31
CA GLY A 136 -3.05 -0.66 -3.73
C GLY A 136 -4.38 -0.18 -4.31
N VAL A 137 -4.91 0.94 -3.82
CA VAL A 137 -6.08 1.59 -4.41
C VAL A 137 -5.69 2.25 -5.74
N HIS A 138 -4.55 2.94 -5.79
CA HIS A 138 -4.06 3.56 -7.04
C HIS A 138 -3.86 2.55 -8.17
N ASP A 139 -3.30 1.39 -7.87
CA ASP A 139 -3.14 0.28 -8.81
C ASP A 139 -4.47 -0.14 -9.42
N GLU A 140 -5.47 -0.45 -8.59
CA GLU A 140 -6.80 -0.84 -9.07
C GLU A 140 -7.53 0.31 -9.79
N MET A 141 -7.28 1.56 -9.41
CA MET A 141 -7.78 2.72 -10.13
C MET A 141 -7.14 2.87 -11.52
N LEU A 142 -5.84 2.61 -11.65
CA LEU A 142 -5.15 2.61 -12.96
C LEU A 142 -5.65 1.44 -13.83
N GLN A 143 -5.78 0.25 -13.26
CA GLN A 143 -6.31 -0.91 -13.96
C GLN A 143 -7.76 -0.72 -14.39
N GLY A 144 -8.56 -0.01 -13.58
CA GLY A 144 -9.98 0.28 -13.85
C GLY A 144 -10.22 1.17 -15.07
N PHE A 145 -9.20 1.88 -15.57
CA PHE A 145 -9.28 2.59 -16.86
C PHE A 145 -9.27 1.67 -18.08
N SER A 146 -8.85 0.41 -17.93
CA SER A 146 -8.97 -0.57 -19.02
C SER A 146 -10.43 -1.01 -19.18
N GLN A 147 -10.94 -0.96 -20.41
CA GLN A 147 -12.35 -1.25 -20.75
C GLN A 147 -12.83 -2.64 -20.28
N ASN A 148 -11.90 -3.59 -20.15
CA ASN A 148 -12.20 -4.97 -19.77
C ASN A 148 -12.09 -5.23 -18.26
N ARG A 149 -11.70 -4.21 -17.46
CA ARG A 149 -11.48 -4.34 -16.02
C ARG A 149 -12.52 -3.57 -15.21
N THR A 150 -12.60 -3.91 -13.93
CA THR A 150 -13.45 -3.25 -12.93
C THR A 150 -12.56 -2.70 -11.85
N TYR A 151 -12.99 -1.64 -11.17
CA TYR A 151 -12.43 -1.18 -9.91
C TYR A 151 -12.71 -2.24 -8.81
N GLY A 152 -11.81 -3.22 -8.68
CA GLY A 152 -12.04 -4.42 -7.90
C GLY A 152 -11.87 -4.16 -6.41
N ILE A 153 -12.97 -3.91 -5.67
CA ILE A 153 -12.91 -3.76 -4.19
C ILE A 153 -12.21 -4.98 -3.54
N ARG A 154 -12.48 -6.18 -4.07
CA ARG A 154 -11.83 -7.41 -3.61
C ARG A 154 -10.32 -7.39 -3.84
N ASP A 155 -9.86 -6.81 -4.93
CA ASP A 155 -8.44 -6.75 -5.27
C ASP A 155 -7.73 -5.67 -4.44
N MET A 156 -8.38 -4.52 -4.20
CA MET A 156 -7.91 -3.53 -3.22
C MET A 156 -7.79 -4.12 -1.81
N LEU A 157 -8.71 -5.01 -1.43
CA LEU A 157 -8.63 -5.77 -0.17
C LEU A 157 -7.42 -6.71 -0.16
N VAL A 158 -7.17 -7.45 -1.25
CA VAL A 158 -6.00 -8.34 -1.38
C VAL A 158 -4.70 -7.53 -1.28
N ASN A 159 -4.60 -6.40 -1.97
CA ASN A 159 -3.46 -5.47 -1.92
C ASN A 159 -3.22 -4.97 -0.48
N SER A 160 -4.31 -4.63 0.23
CA SER A 160 -4.28 -4.19 1.62
C SER A 160 -3.82 -5.30 2.57
N LEU A 161 -4.32 -6.53 2.39
CA LEU A 161 -3.90 -7.69 3.19
C LEU A 161 -2.42 -8.05 2.94
N GLY A 162 -1.96 -8.00 1.69
CA GLY A 162 -0.55 -8.18 1.34
C GLY A 162 0.34 -7.11 1.99
N SER A 163 -0.10 -5.85 1.96
CA SER A 163 0.59 -4.74 2.63
C SER A 163 0.64 -4.92 4.15
N LEU A 164 -0.46 -5.37 4.78
CA LEU A 164 -0.51 -5.63 6.22
C LEU A 164 0.39 -6.81 6.60
N ALA A 165 0.34 -7.90 5.85
CA ALA A 165 1.20 -9.07 6.04
C ALA A 165 2.68 -8.68 5.99
N GLY A 166 3.10 -7.96 4.95
CA GLY A 166 4.46 -7.46 4.82
C GLY A 166 4.84 -6.53 5.96
N ALA A 167 3.99 -5.55 6.31
CA ALA A 167 4.27 -4.61 7.40
C ALA A 167 4.53 -5.31 8.73
N LEU A 168 3.72 -6.33 9.07
CA LEU A 168 3.88 -7.14 10.28
C LEU A 168 5.17 -7.97 10.24
N ILE A 169 5.47 -8.63 9.11
CA ILE A 169 6.67 -9.43 8.93
C ILE A 169 7.93 -8.56 9.07
N TRP A 170 8.00 -7.44 8.35
CA TRP A 170 9.19 -6.58 8.36
C TRP A 170 9.39 -5.86 9.68
N HIS A 171 8.30 -5.48 10.35
CA HIS A 171 8.37 -4.92 11.69
C HIS A 171 8.80 -5.97 12.72
N GLY A 172 8.22 -7.17 12.69
CA GLY A 172 8.61 -8.28 13.55
C GLY A 172 10.06 -8.71 13.33
N ALA A 173 10.56 -8.62 12.10
CA ALA A 173 11.95 -8.85 11.75
C ALA A 173 12.91 -7.73 12.17
N GLY A 174 12.42 -6.59 12.68
CA GLY A 174 13.23 -5.45 13.11
C GLY A 174 13.79 -4.59 11.96
N TRP A 175 13.34 -4.80 10.72
CA TRP A 175 13.92 -4.10 9.56
C TRP A 175 13.64 -2.60 9.62
N PHE A 176 14.69 -1.80 9.44
CA PHE A 176 14.67 -0.34 9.40
C PHE A 176 14.14 0.36 10.67
N GLY A 177 13.96 -0.37 11.79
CA GLY A 177 13.44 0.20 13.04
C GLY A 177 14.35 1.25 13.67
N ASN A 178 15.66 1.17 13.40
CA ASN A 178 16.70 1.96 14.06
C ASN A 178 17.21 3.16 13.23
N LEU A 179 16.62 3.43 12.06
CA LEU A 179 17.09 4.51 11.17
C LEU A 179 16.54 5.91 11.54
N SER A 180 15.47 5.97 12.34
CA SER A 180 14.85 7.24 12.70
C SER A 180 15.64 7.98 13.77
N ILE A 181 15.79 9.28 13.59
CA ILE A 181 16.44 10.21 14.54
C ILE A 181 15.40 10.84 15.49
N ILE A 182 14.11 10.56 15.30
CA ILE A 182 13.05 11.19 16.08
C ILE A 182 12.97 10.54 17.46
N HIS A 183 13.38 11.30 18.47
CA HIS A 183 13.18 10.99 19.87
C HIS A 183 11.70 11.18 20.22
N ALA A 184 11.16 10.33 21.08
CA ALA A 184 9.77 10.45 21.54
C ALA A 184 9.53 11.84 22.14
N ASP A 185 8.49 12.54 21.66
CA ASP A 185 8.04 13.77 22.29
C ASP A 185 7.64 13.45 23.74
N ALA A 186 8.37 14.01 24.69
CA ALA A 186 7.99 13.98 26.09
C ALA A 186 6.74 14.86 26.26
N GLN A 187 5.68 14.25 26.80
CA GLN A 187 4.37 14.87 27.11
C GLN A 187 3.48 15.20 25.90
N SER A 188 2.89 14.15 25.32
CA SER A 188 1.67 14.30 24.50
C SER A 188 0.47 14.45 25.44
N THR A 189 -0.14 15.63 25.49
CA THR A 189 -1.53 15.75 25.94
C THR A 189 -2.39 14.83 25.06
N ARG A 190 -3.44 14.22 25.61
CA ARG A 190 -4.33 13.32 24.84
C ARG A 190 -5.14 14.15 23.84
N ASP A 191 -4.59 14.37 22.65
CA ASP A 191 -5.32 14.94 21.51
C ASP A 191 -5.81 13.81 20.59
N TYR A 192 -7.14 13.66 20.50
CA TYR A 192 -7.78 12.67 19.63
C TYR A 192 -7.96 13.16 18.19
N GLY A 193 -7.68 14.43 17.91
CA GLY A 193 -7.86 15.05 16.61
C GLY A 193 -7.17 14.33 15.45
N PRO A 194 -5.87 13.96 15.54
CA PRO A 194 -5.19 13.19 14.49
C PRO A 194 -5.81 11.82 14.23
N VAL A 195 -6.36 11.17 15.27
CA VAL A 195 -7.02 9.86 15.13
C VAL A 195 -8.37 10.02 14.42
N LEU A 196 -9.16 11.01 14.81
CA LEU A 196 -10.42 11.34 14.13
C LEU A 196 -10.18 11.74 12.67
N TYR A 197 -9.09 12.47 12.39
CA TYR A 197 -8.68 12.81 11.03
C TYR A 197 -8.38 11.57 10.19
N LEU A 198 -7.57 10.63 10.71
CA LEU A 198 -7.26 9.38 10.00
C LEU A 198 -8.51 8.53 9.78
N PHE A 199 -9.42 8.49 10.74
CA PHE A 199 -10.71 7.82 10.59
C PHE A 199 -11.53 8.45 9.45
N TRP A 200 -11.63 9.78 9.41
CA TRP A 200 -12.30 10.50 8.33
C TRP A 200 -11.63 10.27 6.97
N LEU A 201 -10.30 10.24 6.92
CA LEU A 201 -9.54 9.96 5.70
C LEU A 201 -9.84 8.55 5.15
N ILE A 202 -9.89 7.54 6.02
CA ILE A 202 -10.25 6.17 5.62
C ILE A 202 -11.72 6.10 5.21
N ALA A 203 -12.64 6.73 5.96
CA ALA A 203 -14.06 6.73 5.62
C ALA A 203 -14.32 7.42 4.26
N SER A 204 -13.70 8.57 4.02
CA SER A 204 -13.81 9.29 2.74
C SER A 204 -13.20 8.52 1.57
N LEU A 205 -12.09 7.80 1.78
CA LEU A 205 -11.54 6.87 0.79
C LEU A 205 -12.56 5.78 0.41
N LEU A 206 -13.17 5.14 1.42
CA LEU A 206 -14.17 4.09 1.18
C LEU A 206 -15.39 4.65 0.44
N LEU A 207 -15.85 5.85 0.80
CA LEU A 207 -16.94 6.54 0.09
C LEU A 207 -16.57 6.91 -1.35
N ALA A 208 -15.30 7.20 -1.63
CA ALA A 208 -14.82 7.48 -2.97
C ALA A 208 -14.75 6.22 -3.84
N VAL A 209 -14.25 5.12 -3.28
CA VAL A 209 -13.98 3.88 -4.00
C VAL A 209 -15.23 3.00 -4.16
N TYR A 210 -16.08 2.91 -3.14
CA TYR A 210 -17.22 1.97 -3.14
C TYR A 210 -18.18 2.16 -4.33
N PRO A 211 -18.60 3.39 -4.69
CA PRO A 211 -19.45 3.60 -5.85
C PRO A 211 -18.80 3.17 -7.17
N LEU A 212 -17.48 3.26 -7.29
CA LEU A 212 -16.74 2.96 -8.54
C LEU A 212 -16.88 1.51 -8.98
N TYR A 213 -17.18 0.61 -8.05
CA TYR A 213 -17.52 -0.78 -8.37
C TYR A 213 -18.67 -0.90 -9.38
N TYR A 214 -19.62 0.04 -9.35
CA TYR A 214 -20.77 0.06 -10.26
C TYR A 214 -20.47 0.74 -11.61
N TYR A 215 -19.34 1.45 -11.74
CA TYR A 215 -18.95 2.16 -12.96
C TYR A 215 -18.01 1.33 -13.85
N ARG A 216 -18.41 0.09 -14.17
CA ARG A 216 -17.65 -0.81 -15.05
C ARG A 216 -17.68 -0.33 -16.50
N GLY A 217 -16.52 -0.15 -17.11
CA GLY A 217 -16.41 0.20 -18.54
C GLY A 217 -16.99 1.58 -18.88
N VAL A 218 -17.22 2.43 -17.88
CA VAL A 218 -17.70 3.80 -18.07
C VAL A 218 -16.49 4.68 -18.34
N GLU A 219 -16.51 5.43 -19.43
CA GLU A 219 -15.42 6.33 -19.84
C GLU A 219 -15.18 7.46 -18.82
N LEU A 220 -16.23 7.86 -18.09
CA LEU A 220 -16.21 9.00 -17.18
C LEU A 220 -16.47 8.59 -15.73
N ILE A 221 -15.51 8.89 -14.86
CA ILE A 221 -15.65 8.68 -13.41
C ILE A 221 -16.36 9.91 -12.81
N PRO A 222 -17.50 9.76 -12.12
CA PRO A 222 -18.17 10.91 -11.53
C PRO A 222 -17.31 11.57 -10.44
N PHE A 223 -17.43 12.89 -10.29
CA PHE A 223 -16.70 13.65 -9.27
C PHE A 223 -17.28 13.50 -7.86
N TRP A 224 -18.60 13.25 -7.75
CA TRP A 224 -19.30 13.28 -6.46
C TRP A 224 -18.76 12.29 -5.41
N PRO A 225 -18.30 11.05 -5.74
CA PRO A 225 -17.73 10.15 -4.74
C PRO A 225 -16.46 10.71 -4.09
N PHE A 226 -15.74 11.60 -4.78
CA PHE A 226 -14.48 12.17 -4.32
C PHE A 226 -14.65 13.45 -3.49
N VAL A 227 -15.87 13.99 -3.36
CA VAL A 227 -16.14 15.20 -2.55
C VAL A 227 -15.76 15.00 -1.08
N PRO A 228 -16.11 13.89 -0.40
CA PRO A 228 -15.64 13.62 0.97
C PRO A 228 -14.12 13.54 1.07
N LEU A 229 -13.44 13.03 0.04
CA LEU A 229 -11.98 12.93 0.02
C LEU A 229 -11.34 14.32 -0.16
N GLY A 230 -11.91 15.17 -1.00
CA GLY A 230 -11.49 16.56 -1.15
C GLY A 230 -11.66 17.38 0.14
N SER A 231 -12.69 17.11 0.95
CA SER A 231 -12.90 17.81 2.23
C SER A 231 -11.81 17.50 3.26
N THR A 232 -11.05 16.41 3.08
CA THR A 232 -9.91 16.09 3.95
C THR A 232 -8.81 17.15 3.89
N ILE A 233 -8.70 17.94 2.80
CA ILE A 233 -7.76 19.08 2.72
C ILE A 233 -8.08 20.10 3.79
N VAL A 234 -9.35 20.48 3.92
CA VAL A 234 -9.82 21.47 4.88
C VAL A 234 -9.53 20.97 6.31
N LEU A 235 -9.93 19.73 6.61
CA LEU A 235 -9.67 19.13 7.92
C LEU A 235 -8.18 19.00 8.23
N PHE A 236 -7.36 18.68 7.22
CA PHE A 236 -5.92 18.58 7.37
C PHE A 236 -5.31 19.92 7.79
N THR A 237 -5.73 21.04 7.18
CA THR A 237 -5.22 22.37 7.56
C THR A 237 -5.51 22.73 9.03
N PHE A 238 -6.69 22.36 9.55
CA PHE A 238 -7.06 22.61 10.95
C PHE A 238 -6.33 21.70 11.94
N ILE A 239 -6.05 20.45 11.56
CA ILE A 239 -5.43 19.48 12.46
C ILE A 239 -3.90 19.45 12.37
N PHE A 240 -3.30 20.02 11.32
CA PHE A 240 -1.88 19.87 11.02
C PHE A 240 -0.95 20.24 12.18
N SER A 241 -1.23 21.36 12.85
CA SER A 241 -0.46 21.84 14.01
C SER A 241 -0.60 20.93 15.24
N ARG A 242 -1.69 20.15 15.30
CA ARG A 242 -2.02 19.23 16.39
C ARG A 242 -1.48 17.81 16.17
N ILE A 243 -0.93 17.50 14.99
CA ILE A 243 -0.36 16.18 14.70
C ILE A 243 0.99 16.04 15.43
N PRO A 244 1.16 14.98 16.27
CA PRO A 244 2.43 14.68 16.93
C PRO A 244 3.58 14.58 15.94
N HIS A 245 4.77 15.05 16.31
CA HIS A 245 5.91 15.07 15.40
C HIS A 245 6.27 13.66 14.91
N SER A 246 6.10 12.65 15.77
CA SER A 246 6.31 11.22 15.46
C SER A 246 5.32 10.65 14.43
N TRP A 247 4.20 11.32 14.15
CA TRP A 247 3.17 10.87 13.20
C TRP A 247 3.12 11.74 11.95
N ARG A 248 3.60 12.99 12.04
CA ARG A 248 3.44 14.02 11.02
C ARG A 248 3.82 13.56 9.63
N HIS A 249 4.98 12.91 9.48
CA HIS A 249 5.44 12.45 8.18
C HIS A 249 4.49 11.39 7.58
N GLY A 250 4.05 10.42 8.39
CA GLY A 250 3.14 9.36 7.94
C GLY A 250 1.77 9.90 7.55
N VAL A 251 1.20 10.78 8.38
CA VAL A 251 -0.08 11.44 8.07
C VAL A 251 0.03 12.26 6.79
N GLN A 252 1.09 13.07 6.63
CA GLN A 252 1.33 13.83 5.40
C GLN A 252 1.41 12.93 4.17
N ALA A 253 2.21 11.87 4.22
CA ALA A 253 2.41 10.97 3.09
C ALA A 253 1.10 10.31 2.64
N ILE A 254 0.31 9.78 3.59
CA ILE A 254 -0.97 9.13 3.27
C ILE A 254 -2.00 10.14 2.80
N THR A 255 -2.05 11.33 3.40
CA THR A 255 -2.96 12.40 2.97
C THR A 255 -2.68 12.79 1.53
N LEU A 256 -1.42 13.03 1.18
CA LEU A 256 -1.04 13.40 -0.18
C LEU A 256 -1.32 12.27 -1.17
N CYS A 257 -1.03 11.02 -0.81
CA CYS A 257 -1.34 9.85 -1.62
C CYS A 257 -2.86 9.73 -1.85
N ALA A 258 -3.66 9.81 -0.79
CA ALA A 258 -5.12 9.75 -0.89
C ALA A 258 -5.68 10.90 -1.74
N LEU A 259 -5.21 12.13 -1.56
CA LEU A 259 -5.66 13.28 -2.35
C LEU A 259 -5.28 13.17 -3.83
N ALA A 260 -4.22 12.46 -4.17
CA ALA A 260 -3.90 12.16 -5.56
C ALA A 260 -5.00 11.33 -6.24
N LEU A 261 -5.85 10.60 -5.50
CA LEU A 261 -7.00 9.91 -6.10
C LEU A 261 -8.03 10.88 -6.70
N CYS A 262 -8.09 12.13 -6.23
CA CYS A 262 -8.96 13.16 -6.82
C CYS A 262 -8.54 13.54 -8.25
N SER A 263 -7.37 13.15 -8.74
CA SER A 263 -6.97 13.36 -10.13
C SER A 263 -7.64 12.38 -11.09
N TYR A 264 -8.12 11.22 -10.64
CA TYR A 264 -8.70 10.20 -11.54
C TYR A 264 -9.99 10.67 -12.23
N PRO A 265 -10.96 11.30 -11.54
CA PRO A 265 -12.11 11.92 -12.21
C PRO A 265 -11.69 12.96 -13.25
N VAL A 266 -10.75 13.84 -12.92
CA VAL A 266 -10.23 14.86 -13.86
C VAL A 266 -9.61 14.18 -15.09
N TYR A 267 -8.75 13.20 -14.85
CA TYR A 267 -8.05 12.47 -15.91
C TYR A 267 -9.03 11.74 -16.83
N SER A 268 -10.08 11.12 -16.29
CA SER A 268 -11.12 10.45 -17.08
C SER A 268 -11.89 11.40 -18.01
N HIS A 269 -12.02 12.69 -17.65
CA HIS A 269 -12.74 13.67 -18.45
C HIS A 269 -11.86 14.40 -19.47
N VAL A 270 -10.55 14.50 -19.21
CA VAL A 270 -9.62 15.29 -20.04
C VAL A 270 -8.84 14.42 -21.01
N SER A 271 -8.56 13.17 -20.64
CA SER A 271 -7.73 12.28 -21.45
C SER A 271 -8.58 11.27 -22.22
N GLN A 272 -8.34 11.16 -23.53
CA GLN A 272 -8.87 10.07 -24.36
C GLN A 272 -7.94 8.84 -24.33
N VAL A 273 -7.12 8.69 -23.27
CA VAL A 273 -6.09 7.67 -23.23
C VAL A 273 -6.74 6.31 -23.00
N LEU A 274 -6.76 5.50 -24.05
CA LEU A 274 -7.15 4.10 -23.99
C LEU A 274 -6.01 3.31 -23.31
N PHE A 275 -6.24 2.82 -22.10
CA PHE A 275 -5.38 1.80 -21.48
C PHE A 275 -5.77 0.43 -22.02
N TYR A 276 -4.86 -0.19 -22.78
CA TYR A 276 -5.01 -1.55 -23.30
C TYR A 276 -4.65 -2.59 -22.23
#